data_AF-A0A7M2XIE0-F1
#
_entry.id   AF-A0A7M2XIE0-F1
#
_cell.length_a   1.000
_cell.length_b   1.000
_cell.length_c   1.000
_cell.angle_alpha   90.00
_cell.angle_beta   90.00
_cell.angle_gamma   90.00
#
_symmetry.space_group_name_H-M   'P 1'
#
loop_
_entity.id
_entity.type
_entity.pdbx_description
1 polymer ?
#
loop_
_entity_poly.entity_id
_entity_poly.type
_entity_poly.pdbx_seq_one_letter_code
_entity_poly.pdbx_strand_id
1 'polypeptide(L)'
;MGDEVTEATGGEVERAAAAGDKRATLVAMRDRCARAIDDASTPARDLAALTKRLSDFMDAIDEIDEREKAKAGSDDDNNASSTDEVFDPEAL
;
A
#
# COMPACT_ATOMS: atom_id res chain seq x y z
N MET A 1 36.33 3.31 -16.07
CA MET A 1 35.23 3.49 -15.12
C MET A 1 34.17 4.34 -15.79
N GLY A 2 33.46 3.72 -16.74
CA GLY A 2 32.28 4.30 -17.36
C GLY A 2 31.17 3.30 -17.07
N ASP A 3 30.22 3.73 -16.25
CA ASP A 3 28.84 3.26 -16.36
C ASP A 3 27.98 4.48 -16.00
N GLU A 4 27.92 5.37 -16.98
CA GLU A 4 26.96 6.45 -17.05
C GLU A 4 25.60 5.79 -17.23
N VAL A 5 24.85 5.62 -16.14
CA VAL A 5 23.46 5.17 -16.18
C VAL A 5 22.60 6.33 -16.67
N THR A 6 22.76 6.70 -17.94
CA THR A 6 21.64 7.20 -18.73
C THR A 6 20.84 5.99 -19.14
N GLU A 7 19.53 5.93 -18.82
CA GLU A 7 18.46 5.30 -19.64
C GLU A 7 17.19 5.10 -18.80
N ALA A 8 16.30 6.10 -18.83
CA ALA A 8 14.86 5.97 -19.08
C ALA A 8 14.15 7.22 -18.53
N THR A 9 13.89 8.17 -19.41
CA THR A 9 13.00 9.32 -19.22
C THR A 9 11.53 8.89 -19.20
N GLY A 10 11.23 7.95 -18.31
CA GLY A 10 9.88 7.63 -17.87
C GLY A 10 9.93 7.52 -16.35
N GLY A 11 9.12 8.32 -15.66
CA GLY A 11 9.15 8.36 -14.19
C GLY A 11 8.90 6.98 -13.60
N GLU A 12 9.39 6.71 -12.39
CA GLU A 12 9.13 5.44 -11.69
C GLU A 12 7.63 5.08 -11.65
N VAL A 13 6.77 6.10 -11.55
CA VAL A 13 5.32 6.00 -11.67
C VAL A 13 4.86 5.47 -13.03
N GLU A 14 5.42 5.97 -14.14
CA GLU A 14 5.05 5.55 -15.49
C GLU A 14 5.42 4.09 -15.73
N ARG A 15 6.62 3.68 -15.30
CA ARG A 15 7.06 2.28 -15.43
C ARG A 15 6.21 1.34 -14.61
N ALA A 16 5.93 1.69 -13.35
CA ALA A 16 5.08 0.88 -12.48
C ALA A 16 3.65 0.76 -13.02
N ALA A 17 3.10 1.87 -13.53
CA ALA A 17 1.77 1.90 -14.13
C ALA A 17 1.71 1.06 -15.42
N ALA A 18 2.72 1.15 -16.28
CA ALA A 18 2.82 0.37 -17.51
C ALA A 18 2.96 -1.14 -17.22
N ALA A 19 3.64 -1.51 -16.12
CA ALA A 19 3.76 -2.88 -15.67
C ALA A 19 2.48 -3.44 -15.03
N GLY A 20 1.47 -2.59 -14.77
CA GLY A 20 0.24 -2.98 -14.06
C GLY A 20 0.45 -3.23 -12.57
N ASP A 21 1.58 -2.81 -12.00
CA ASP A 21 1.87 -2.96 -10.59
C ASP A 21 1.26 -1.78 -9.81
N LYS A 22 0.05 -2.01 -9.30
CA LYS A 22 -0.69 -1.02 -8.51
C LYS A 22 0.10 -0.60 -7.26
N ARG A 23 0.76 -1.53 -6.58
CA ARG A 23 1.51 -1.24 -5.35
C ARG A 23 2.72 -0.37 -5.65
N ALA A 24 3.54 -0.75 -6.63
CA ALA A 24 4.70 0.03 -7.04
C ALA A 24 4.30 1.42 -7.56
N THR A 25 3.16 1.54 -8.24
CA THR A 25 2.64 2.83 -8.72
C THR A 25 2.31 3.75 -7.53
N LEU A 26 1.62 3.23 -6.51
CA LEU A 26 1.27 3.99 -5.31
C LEU A 26 2.51 4.39 -4.51
N VAL A 27 3.49 3.50 -4.37
CA VAL A 27 4.78 3.80 -3.72
C VAL A 27 5.52 4.92 -4.44
N ALA A 28 5.62 4.87 -5.76
CA ALA A 28 6.27 5.91 -6.54
C ALA A 28 5.55 7.27 -6.46
N MET A 29 4.21 7.26 -6.40
CA MET A 29 3.42 8.48 -6.19
C MET A 29 3.59 9.05 -4.78
N ARG A 30 3.62 8.20 -3.75
CA ARG A 30 3.92 8.57 -2.35
C ARG A 30 5.26 9.28 -2.26
N ASP A 31 6.31 8.71 -2.83
CA ASP A 31 7.66 9.25 -2.76
C ASP A 31 7.77 10.60 -3.48
N ARG A 32 7.04 10.75 -4.59
CA ARG A 32 6.92 12.05 -5.28
C ARG A 32 6.23 13.10 -4.42
N CYS A 33 5.15 12.74 -3.71
CA CYS A 33 4.48 13.65 -2.79
C CYS A 33 5.36 14.03 -1.59
N ALA A 34 6.08 13.07 -0.99
CA ALA A 34 7.01 13.33 0.10
C ALA A 34 8.09 14.33 -0.31
N ARG A 35 8.72 14.14 -1.49
CA ARG A 35 9.70 15.10 -2.03
C ARG A 35 9.12 16.49 -2.24
N ALA A 36 7.88 16.60 -2.70
CA ALA A 36 7.23 17.90 -2.87
C ALA A 36 6.93 18.57 -1.53
N ILE A 37 6.60 17.82 -0.48
CA ILE A 37 6.39 18.35 0.87
C ILE A 37 7.69 18.88 1.47
N ASP A 38 8.82 18.19 1.25
CA ASP A 38 10.13 18.59 1.74
C ASP A 38 10.74 19.77 0.95
N ASP A 39 10.21 20.08 -0.24
CA ASP A 39 10.67 21.19 -1.06
C ASP A 39 10.20 22.53 -0.50
N ALA A 40 11.15 23.36 -0.06
CA ALA A 40 10.91 24.70 0.48
C ALA A 40 10.25 25.67 -0.52
N SER A 41 10.27 25.37 -1.82
CA SER A 41 9.57 26.14 -2.85
C SER A 41 8.08 25.82 -2.97
N THR A 42 7.60 24.77 -2.29
CA THR A 42 6.20 24.34 -2.33
C THR A 42 5.29 25.33 -1.59
N PRO A 43 4.25 25.87 -2.27
CA PRO A 43 3.32 26.79 -1.64
C PRO A 43 2.56 26.16 -0.48
N ALA A 44 2.31 26.94 0.58
CA ALA A 44 1.56 26.47 1.76
C ALA A 44 0.14 25.95 1.43
N ARG A 45 -0.48 26.47 0.35
CA ARG A 45 -1.77 25.98 -0.14
C ARG A 45 -1.66 24.54 -0.68
N ASP A 46 -0.56 24.23 -1.33
CA ASP A 46 -0.32 22.92 -1.93
C ASP A 46 0.13 21.91 -0.88
N LEU A 47 0.80 22.35 0.19
CA LEU A 47 1.16 21.49 1.32
C LEU A 47 -0.03 20.74 1.90
N ALA A 48 -1.16 21.41 2.18
CA ALA A 48 -2.34 20.75 2.72
C ALA A 48 -2.92 19.68 1.77
N ALA A 49 -2.84 19.93 0.46
CA ALA A 49 -3.30 18.99 -0.55
C ALA A 49 -2.32 17.83 -0.76
N LEU A 50 -1.02 18.07 -0.60
CA LEU A 50 0.03 17.05 -0.70
C LEU A 50 0.04 16.14 0.53
N THR A 51 -0.13 16.68 1.73
CA THR A 51 -0.18 15.86 2.96
C THR A 51 -1.39 14.94 2.96
N LYS A 52 -2.57 15.44 2.54
CA LYS A 52 -3.76 14.58 2.39
C LYS A 52 -3.53 13.46 1.38
N ARG A 53 -2.98 13.78 0.19
CA ARG A 53 -2.65 12.76 -0.82
C ARG A 53 -1.62 11.75 -0.32
N LEU A 54 -0.63 12.20 0.47
CA LEU A 54 0.36 11.31 1.05
C LEU A 54 -0.28 10.29 1.99
N SER A 55 -1.18 10.74 2.87
CA SER A 55 -1.96 9.84 3.74
C SER A 55 -2.81 8.87 2.93
N ASP A 56 -3.53 9.35 1.90
CA ASP A 56 -4.35 8.50 1.05
C ASP A 56 -3.53 7.39 0.35
N PHE A 57 -2.31 7.70 -0.08
CA PHE A 57 -1.41 6.69 -0.66
C PHE A 57 -0.87 5.71 0.37
N MET A 58 -0.57 6.16 1.59
CA MET A 58 -0.14 5.28 2.69
C MET A 58 -1.25 4.27 3.04
N ASP A 59 -2.47 4.76 3.26
CA ASP A 59 -3.63 3.92 3.58
C ASP A 59 -3.90 2.88 2.47
N ALA A 60 -3.81 3.30 1.20
CA ALA A 60 -4.02 2.41 0.06
C ALA A 60 -2.92 1.35 -0.09
N ILE A 61 -1.67 1.67 0.29
CA ILE A 61 -0.57 0.69 0.29
C ILE A 61 -0.80 -0.31 1.42
N ASP A 62 -1.17 0.15 2.61
CA ASP A 62 -1.43 -0.70 3.77
C ASP A 62 -2.59 -1.68 3.48
N GLU A 63 -3.69 -1.22 2.86
CA GLU A 63 -4.80 -2.10 2.45
C GLU A 63 -4.36 -3.20 1.47
N ILE A 64 -3.48 -2.86 0.52
CA ILE A 64 -2.92 -3.85 -0.43
C ILE A 64 -2.04 -4.85 0.33
N ASP A 65 -1.17 -4.37 1.21
CA ASP A 65 -0.25 -5.21 1.96
C ASP A 65 -1.00 -6.14 2.94
N GLU A 66 -2.06 -5.66 3.58
CA GLU A 66 -2.95 -6.47 4.43
C GLU A 66 -3.69 -7.54 3.62
N ARG A 67 -4.22 -7.18 2.45
CA ARG A 67 -4.89 -8.13 1.56
C ARG A 67 -3.95 -9.22 1.07
N GLU A 68 -2.73 -8.86 0.65
CA GLU A 68 -1.72 -9.83 0.21
C GLU A 68 -1.27 -10.73 1.37
N LYS A 69 -1.11 -10.18 2.59
CA LYS A 69 -0.85 -10.97 3.80
C LYS A 69 -1.99 -11.93 4.15
N ALA A 70 -3.24 -11.47 4.09
CA ALA A 70 -4.41 -12.32 4.35
C ALA A 70 -4.50 -13.45 3.34
N LYS A 71 -4.24 -13.17 2.05
CA LYS A 71 -4.18 -14.20 1.00
C LYS A 71 -3.05 -15.20 1.22
N ALA A 72 -1.90 -14.76 1.72
CA ALA A 72 -0.77 -15.63 2.04
C ALA A 72 -0.96 -16.41 3.36
N GLY A 73 -1.77 -15.91 4.30
CA GLY A 73 -2.07 -16.53 5.59
C GLY A 73 -3.30 -17.44 5.59
N SER A 74 -4.22 -17.30 4.64
CA SER A 74 -5.44 -18.13 4.53
C SER A 74 -5.22 -19.55 3.97
N ASP A 75 -3.97 -19.99 3.78
CA ASP A 75 -3.67 -21.41 3.48
C ASP A 75 -3.51 -22.26 4.76
N ASP A 76 -3.60 -21.69 5.98
CA ASP A 76 -3.34 -22.42 7.26
C ASP A 76 -4.49 -22.40 8.29
N ASP A 77 -5.73 -22.02 7.92
CA ASP A 77 -6.89 -22.02 8.85
C ASP A 77 -8.01 -22.98 8.41
N ASN A 78 -7.62 -24.22 8.08
CA ASN A 78 -8.52 -25.39 8.10
C ASN A 78 -8.49 -26.12 9.45
N ASN A 79 -8.21 -25.41 10.55
CA ASN A 79 -8.30 -26.00 11.89
C ASN A 79 -9.66 -25.70 12.52
N ALA A 80 -10.59 -26.60 12.25
CA ALA A 80 -11.85 -26.75 12.94
C ALA A 80 -11.69 -26.75 14.47
N SER A 81 -12.43 -25.87 15.15
CA SER A 81 -13.05 -26.23 16.43
C SER A 81 -14.20 -25.29 16.74
N SER A 82 -15.29 -25.38 15.97
CA SER A 82 -16.60 -25.09 16.56
C SER A 82 -16.91 -26.30 17.44
N THR A 83 -16.52 -26.23 18.71
CA THR A 83 -16.98 -27.22 19.69
C THR A 83 -18.45 -26.89 19.93
N ASP A 84 -19.31 -27.60 19.21
CA ASP A 84 -20.76 -27.60 19.39
C ASP A 84 -21.04 -28.06 20.82
N GLU A 85 -21.17 -27.11 21.74
CA GLU A 85 -21.63 -27.41 23.09
C GLU A 85 -23.03 -28.00 22.96
N VAL A 86 -23.17 -29.28 23.35
CA VAL A 86 -24.43 -30.00 23.34
C VAL A 86 -25.40 -29.25 24.25
N PHE A 87 -26.42 -28.64 23.67
CA PHE A 87 -27.49 -27.95 24.40
C PHE A 87 -28.12 -28.90 25.43
N ASP A 88 -27.93 -28.60 26.72
CA ASP A 88 -28.49 -29.36 27.84
C ASP A 88 -29.80 -28.71 28.33
N PRO A 89 -30.96 -29.32 28.04
CA PRO A 89 -32.26 -28.79 28.45
C PRO A 89 -32.56 -28.96 29.95
N GLU A 90 -31.73 -29.64 30.74
CA GLU A 90 -31.93 -29.76 32.20
C GLU A 90 -31.43 -28.53 33.00
N ALA A 91 -30.75 -27.60 32.35
CA ALA A 91 -30.20 -26.39 32.99
C ALA A 91 -31.21 -25.22 33.11
N LEU A 92 -32.49 -25.42 32.79
CA LEU A 92 -33.53 -24.39 32.71
C LEU A 92 -34.62 -24.52 33.78
#